data_AF-A0A434DA16-F1
#
_entry.id   AF-A0A434DA16-F1
#
_cell.length_a   1.000
_cell.length_b   1.000
_cell.length_c   1.000
_cell.angle_alpha   90.00
_cell.angle_beta   90.00
_cell.angle_gamma   90.00
#
_symmetry.space_group_name_H-M   'P 1'
#
loop_
_entity.id
_entity.type
_entity.pdbx_description
1 polymer ?
#
loop_
_entity_poly.entity_id
_entity_poly.type
_entity_poly.pdbx_seq_one_letter_code
_entity_poly.pdbx_strand_id
1 'polypeptide(L)'
;LSLATEMDFARAEATAEAFQLAVLRWPAFSDSVEALARLRRNFRLVAMTNADRTAFSAYSATLGSPFHDSVTCDEAGCAKPNPQFFAFNKGRQSASGYKQSEILHVAQSQHHDIGVATELGYTTCWIERRQGQAGFGGTPEPKMLTRPDFHFSSLKQLADAVDADLAAGHRIASAA
;
A
#
# COMPACT_ATOMS: atom_id res chain seq x y z
N LEU A 1 -5.56 -3.72 -26.93
CA LEU A 1 -4.63 -3.63 -28.09
C LEU A 1 -4.13 -2.21 -28.40
N SER A 2 -4.73 -1.14 -27.87
CA SER A 2 -4.26 0.24 -28.09
C SER A 2 -2.83 0.47 -27.62
N LEU A 3 -2.49 0.05 -26.40
CA LEU A 3 -1.14 0.17 -25.83
C LEU A 3 -0.08 -0.53 -26.71
N ALA A 4 -0.39 -1.69 -27.26
CA ALA A 4 0.51 -2.38 -28.19
C ALA A 4 0.76 -1.56 -29.46
N THR A 5 -0.22 -0.78 -29.92
CA THR A 5 -0.02 0.12 -31.07
C THR A 5 0.85 1.32 -30.70
N GLU A 6 0.59 1.91 -29.52
CA GLU A 6 1.36 3.05 -29.02
C GLU A 6 2.84 2.70 -28.81
N MET A 7 3.11 1.48 -28.36
CA MET A 7 4.46 0.97 -28.07
C MET A 7 5.12 0.22 -29.25
N ASP A 8 4.48 0.23 -30.43
CA ASP A 8 4.95 -0.49 -31.63
C ASP A 8 5.21 -1.99 -31.42
N PHE A 9 4.36 -2.63 -30.61
CA PHE A 9 4.34 -4.07 -30.39
C PHE A 9 3.33 -4.76 -31.31
N ALA A 10 3.60 -6.04 -31.63
CA ALA A 10 2.68 -6.87 -32.39
C ALA A 10 1.31 -6.96 -31.71
N ARG A 11 0.24 -6.66 -32.46
CA ARG A 11 -1.14 -6.71 -32.00
C ARG A 11 -1.67 -8.14 -32.05
N ALA A 12 -1.34 -8.95 -31.05
CA ALA A 12 -1.87 -10.29 -30.87
C ALA A 12 -2.81 -10.34 -29.66
N GLU A 13 -4.05 -10.81 -29.86
CA GLU A 13 -5.04 -10.93 -28.76
C GLU A 13 -4.54 -11.86 -27.66
N ALA A 14 -3.98 -13.01 -28.02
CA ALA A 14 -3.38 -13.95 -27.06
C ALA A 14 -2.30 -13.30 -26.18
N THR A 15 -1.47 -12.40 -26.74
CA THR A 15 -0.46 -11.67 -25.97
C THR A 15 -1.11 -10.63 -25.05
N ALA A 16 -2.16 -9.95 -25.50
CA ALA A 16 -2.88 -8.99 -24.68
C ALA A 16 -3.59 -9.66 -23.50
N GLU A 17 -4.22 -10.81 -23.72
CA GLU A 17 -4.83 -11.64 -22.68
C GLU A 17 -3.78 -12.14 -21.68
N ALA A 18 -2.66 -12.69 -22.17
CA ALA A 18 -1.57 -13.14 -21.32
C ALA A 18 -0.98 -12.01 -20.48
N PHE A 19 -0.82 -10.81 -21.05
CA PHE A 19 -0.36 -9.62 -20.34
C PHE A 19 -1.32 -9.19 -19.23
N GLN A 20 -2.62 -9.16 -19.51
CA GLN A 20 -3.64 -8.83 -18.51
C GLN A 20 -3.65 -9.86 -17.36
N LEU A 21 -3.56 -11.16 -17.68
CA LEU A 21 -3.53 -12.22 -16.66
C LEU A 21 -2.24 -12.24 -15.84
N ALA A 22 -1.11 -11.80 -16.41
CA ALA A 22 0.17 -11.74 -15.71
C ALA A 22 0.12 -10.79 -14.50
N VAL A 23 -0.67 -9.71 -14.59
CA VAL A 23 -0.89 -8.76 -13.49
C VAL A 23 -1.39 -9.48 -12.23
N LEU A 24 -2.31 -10.43 -12.37
CA LEU A 24 -2.85 -11.20 -11.23
C LEU A 24 -1.82 -12.14 -10.57
N ARG A 25 -0.64 -12.31 -11.18
CA ARG A 25 0.41 -13.25 -10.72
C ARG A 25 1.69 -12.54 -10.29
N TRP A 26 1.67 -11.21 -10.17
CA TRP A 26 2.84 -10.48 -9.70
C TRP A 26 3.27 -10.96 -8.30
N PRO A 27 4.56 -11.23 -8.10
CA PRO A 27 5.04 -11.76 -6.84
C PRO A 27 5.03 -10.69 -5.75
N ALA A 28 4.87 -11.12 -4.50
CA ALA A 28 5.18 -10.27 -3.35
C ALA A 28 6.69 -10.02 -3.29
N PHE A 29 7.10 -8.90 -2.68
CA PHE A 29 8.49 -8.77 -2.24
C PHE A 29 8.78 -9.84 -1.17
N SER A 30 9.99 -10.40 -1.20
CA SER A 30 10.38 -11.56 -0.37
C SER A 30 10.23 -11.35 1.14
N ASP A 31 10.26 -10.11 1.60
CA ASP A 31 10.11 -9.72 3.00
C ASP A 31 8.64 -9.55 3.44
N SER A 32 7.71 -9.44 2.50
CA SER A 32 6.39 -8.87 2.78
C SER A 32 5.42 -9.83 3.46
N VAL A 33 5.43 -11.11 3.07
CA VAL A 33 4.54 -12.13 3.64
C VAL A 33 4.78 -12.30 5.13
N GLU A 34 6.05 -12.51 5.52
CA GLU A 34 6.42 -12.67 6.92
C GLU A 34 6.21 -11.38 7.73
N ALA A 35 6.61 -10.22 7.18
CA ALA A 35 6.44 -8.94 7.86
C ALA A 35 4.97 -8.61 8.13
N LEU A 36 4.09 -8.81 7.14
CA LEU A 36 2.65 -8.57 7.31
C LEU A 36 2.03 -9.57 8.29
N ALA A 37 2.44 -10.84 8.27
CA ALA A 37 1.99 -11.81 9.27
C ALA A 37 2.39 -11.40 10.70
N ARG A 38 3.61 -10.85 10.89
CA ARG A 38 4.08 -10.32 12.18
C ARG A 38 3.27 -9.11 12.63
N LEU A 39 3.09 -8.13 11.74
CA LEU A 39 2.32 -6.92 12.03
C LEU A 39 0.85 -7.23 12.33
N ARG A 40 0.24 -8.19 11.63
CA ARG A 40 -1.17 -8.60 11.82
C ARG A 40 -1.47 -9.06 13.24
N ARG A 41 -0.49 -9.59 13.98
CA ARG A 41 -0.67 -10.03 15.37
C ARG A 41 -1.03 -8.90 16.32
N ASN A 42 -0.60 -7.67 16.01
CA ASN A 42 -0.72 -6.52 16.89
C ASN A 42 -1.58 -5.39 16.29
N PHE A 43 -1.83 -5.40 14.97
CA PHE A 43 -2.50 -4.32 14.27
C PHE A 43 -3.62 -4.81 13.35
N ARG A 44 -4.67 -3.98 13.23
CA ARG A 44 -5.64 -4.08 12.14
C ARG A 44 -5.00 -3.62 10.84
N LEU A 45 -4.60 -4.57 10.00
CA LEU A 45 -4.10 -4.27 8.65
C LEU A 45 -5.24 -3.97 7.67
N VAL A 46 -5.16 -2.82 7.01
CA VAL A 46 -6.10 -2.37 5.97
C VAL A 46 -5.33 -2.08 4.69
N ALA A 47 -5.74 -2.68 3.57
CA ALA A 47 -5.13 -2.38 2.27
C ALA A 47 -5.84 -1.20 1.60
N MET A 48 -5.08 -0.21 1.12
CA MET A 48 -5.56 0.90 0.30
C MET A 48 -4.92 0.84 -1.09
N THR A 49 -5.67 0.41 -2.11
CA THR A 49 -5.10 0.11 -3.43
C THR A 49 -5.84 0.79 -4.58
N ASN A 50 -5.07 1.21 -5.59
CA ASN A 50 -5.61 1.68 -6.88
C ASN A 50 -6.00 0.51 -7.81
N ALA A 51 -5.73 -0.74 -7.41
CA ALA A 51 -6.25 -1.92 -8.09
C ALA A 51 -7.75 -2.08 -7.83
N ASP A 52 -8.45 -2.71 -8.78
CA ASP A 52 -9.83 -3.14 -8.56
C ASP A 52 -9.92 -4.32 -7.57
N ARG A 53 -11.14 -4.66 -7.17
CA ARG A 53 -11.42 -5.78 -6.27
C ARG A 53 -10.89 -7.13 -6.75
N THR A 54 -10.83 -7.36 -8.07
CA THR A 54 -10.37 -8.63 -8.64
C THR A 54 -8.86 -8.77 -8.49
N ALA A 55 -8.11 -7.77 -8.94
CA ALA A 55 -6.65 -7.74 -8.82
C ALA A 55 -6.21 -7.73 -7.35
N PHE A 56 -6.88 -6.95 -6.50
CA PHE A 56 -6.60 -6.95 -5.07
C PHE A 56 -6.76 -8.34 -4.43
N SER A 57 -7.83 -9.08 -4.76
CA SER A 57 -8.05 -10.42 -4.23
C SER A 57 -6.88 -11.36 -4.54
N ALA A 58 -6.35 -11.29 -5.76
CA ALA A 58 -5.17 -12.06 -6.16
C ALA A 58 -3.91 -11.64 -5.38
N TYR A 59 -3.66 -10.34 -5.24
CA TYR A 59 -2.52 -9.83 -4.46
C TYR A 59 -2.60 -10.19 -2.98
N SER A 60 -3.79 -10.09 -2.39
CA SER A 60 -4.03 -10.48 -1.00
C SER A 60 -3.72 -11.97 -0.80
N ALA A 61 -4.19 -12.83 -1.71
CA ALA A 61 -3.89 -14.26 -1.68
C ALA A 61 -2.37 -14.55 -1.78
N THR A 62 -1.67 -13.89 -2.71
CA THR A 62 -0.19 -13.98 -2.84
C THR A 62 0.53 -13.56 -1.55
N LEU A 63 -0.05 -12.63 -0.78
CA LEU A 63 0.50 -12.17 0.50
C LEU A 63 0.08 -13.04 1.71
N GLY A 64 -0.67 -14.13 1.50
CA GLY A 64 -1.19 -14.97 2.59
C GLY A 64 -2.43 -14.40 3.28
N SER A 65 -3.20 -13.57 2.58
CA SER A 65 -4.42 -12.90 3.05
C SER A 65 -4.28 -12.15 4.38
N PRO A 66 -3.30 -11.21 4.51
CA PRO A 66 -2.94 -10.64 5.80
C PRO A 66 -3.84 -9.45 6.21
N PHE A 67 -4.73 -8.97 5.36
CA PHE A 67 -5.54 -7.79 5.62
C PHE A 67 -6.86 -8.14 6.31
N HIS A 68 -7.31 -7.31 7.25
CA HIS A 68 -8.63 -7.44 7.89
C HIS A 68 -9.71 -6.73 7.09
N ASP A 69 -9.33 -5.70 6.33
CA ASP A 69 -10.21 -4.93 5.46
C ASP A 69 -9.42 -4.34 4.29
N SER A 70 -10.13 -3.79 3.32
CA SER A 70 -9.52 -3.18 2.15
C SER A 70 -10.44 -2.14 1.52
N VAL A 71 -9.81 -1.14 0.90
CA VAL A 71 -10.44 -0.14 0.04
C VAL A 71 -9.76 -0.21 -1.33
N THR A 72 -10.57 -0.44 -2.34
CA THR A 72 -10.18 -0.53 -3.76
C THR A 72 -10.70 0.68 -4.54
N CYS A 73 -10.13 0.97 -5.71
CA CYS A 73 -10.47 2.18 -6.46
C CYS A 73 -11.91 2.19 -6.98
N ASP A 74 -12.44 1.01 -7.32
CA ASP A 74 -13.82 0.79 -7.75
C ASP A 74 -14.82 1.00 -6.60
N GLU A 75 -14.44 0.66 -5.36
CA GLU A 75 -15.25 0.99 -4.18
C GLU A 75 -15.22 2.49 -3.85
N ALA A 76 -14.04 3.10 -3.90
CA ALA A 76 -13.87 4.53 -3.59
C ALA A 76 -14.36 5.45 -4.72
N GLY A 77 -14.64 4.91 -5.91
CA GLY A 77 -15.01 5.67 -7.11
C GLY A 77 -13.91 6.58 -7.67
N CYS A 78 -12.68 6.48 -7.15
CA CYS A 78 -11.53 7.26 -7.58
C CYS A 78 -10.23 6.53 -7.23
N ALA A 79 -9.10 7.03 -7.72
CA ALA A 79 -7.77 6.53 -7.39
C ALA A 79 -7.01 7.56 -6.55
N LYS A 80 -6.13 7.07 -5.67
CA LYS A 80 -5.10 7.90 -5.06
C LYS A 80 -4.23 8.55 -6.16
N PRO A 81 -3.76 9.81 -6.03
CA PRO A 81 -3.75 10.63 -4.81
C PRO A 81 -5.01 11.49 -4.58
N ASN A 82 -6.16 11.18 -5.17
CA ASN A 82 -7.38 11.94 -4.89
C ASN A 82 -7.72 11.86 -3.37
N PRO A 83 -7.83 13.00 -2.66
CA PRO A 83 -8.16 13.03 -1.23
C PRO A 83 -9.46 12.31 -0.87
N GLN A 84 -10.41 12.19 -1.81
CA GLN A 84 -11.66 11.47 -1.59
C GLN A 84 -11.45 9.97 -1.33
N PHE A 85 -10.40 9.37 -1.89
CA PHE A 85 -10.02 7.99 -1.57
C PHE A 85 -9.69 7.84 -0.08
N PHE A 86 -8.92 8.78 0.46
CA PHE A 86 -8.52 8.80 1.87
C PHE A 86 -9.70 9.13 2.78
N ALA A 87 -10.60 10.02 2.35
CA ALA A 87 -11.84 10.33 3.07
C ALA A 87 -12.77 9.11 3.16
N PHE A 88 -12.93 8.36 2.06
CA PHE A 88 -13.69 7.11 2.03
C PHE A 88 -13.12 6.08 3.01
N ASN A 89 -11.80 5.84 2.96
CA ASN A 89 -11.16 4.94 3.92
C ASN A 89 -11.34 5.42 5.36
N LYS A 90 -11.18 6.73 5.63
CA LYS A 90 -11.37 7.29 6.97
C LYS A 90 -12.78 7.03 7.50
N GLY A 91 -13.81 7.24 6.67
CA GLY A 91 -15.20 6.94 7.03
C GLY A 91 -15.39 5.45 7.36
N ARG A 92 -14.85 4.56 6.51
CA ARG A 92 -14.94 3.11 6.70
C ARG A 92 -14.27 2.63 7.99
N GLN A 93 -13.08 3.14 8.30
CA GLN A 93 -12.37 2.77 9.54
C GLN A 93 -13.01 3.42 10.78
N SER A 94 -13.52 4.65 10.65
CA SER A 94 -14.28 5.30 11.73
C SER A 94 -15.55 4.53 12.10
N ALA A 95 -16.24 3.93 11.13
CA ALA A 95 -17.39 3.06 11.39
C ALA A 95 -17.00 1.78 12.17
N SER A 96 -15.71 1.40 12.13
CA SER A 96 -15.14 0.30 12.91
C SER A 96 -14.48 0.77 14.23
N GLY A 97 -14.63 2.05 14.60
CA GLY A 97 -14.14 2.60 15.87
C GLY A 97 -12.73 3.22 15.84
N TYR A 98 -12.06 3.25 14.68
CA TYR A 98 -10.68 3.77 14.58
C TYR A 98 -10.65 5.25 14.20
N LYS A 99 -9.87 6.03 14.95
CA LYS A 99 -9.60 7.46 14.70
C LYS A 99 -8.42 7.60 13.76
N GLN A 100 -8.37 8.70 13.01
CA GLN A 100 -7.24 9.01 12.13
C GLN A 100 -5.89 9.03 12.86
N SER A 101 -5.87 9.52 14.11
CA SER A 101 -4.66 9.54 14.95
C SER A 101 -4.13 8.15 15.32
N GLU A 102 -4.90 7.10 15.10
CA GLU A 102 -4.52 5.70 15.36
C GLU A 102 -4.08 4.98 14.07
N ILE A 103 -4.11 5.68 12.92
CA ILE A 103 -3.75 5.12 11.62
C ILE A 103 -2.34 5.55 11.24
N LEU A 104 -1.46 4.56 11.08
CA LEU A 104 -0.19 4.71 10.38
C LEU A 104 -0.38 4.38 8.89
N HIS A 105 -0.24 5.37 8.02
CA HIS A 105 -0.29 5.16 6.56
C HIS A 105 1.06 4.67 6.05
N VAL A 106 1.13 3.39 5.68
CA VAL A 106 2.36 2.74 5.21
C VAL A 106 2.32 2.59 3.70
N ALA A 107 3.27 3.17 2.96
CA ALA A 107 3.29 3.08 1.50
C ALA A 107 4.69 3.23 0.90
N GLN A 108 4.84 2.85 -0.38
CA GLN A 108 6.07 3.09 -1.16
C GLN A 108 5.98 4.37 -2.00
N SER A 109 4.82 4.70 -2.56
CA SER A 109 4.70 5.80 -3.53
C SER A 109 4.66 7.16 -2.84
N GLN A 110 5.63 8.01 -3.13
CA GLN A 110 5.63 9.41 -2.68
C GLN A 110 4.48 10.20 -3.32
N HIS A 111 4.19 9.95 -4.60
CA HIS A 111 3.14 10.63 -5.35
C HIS A 111 1.73 10.20 -4.95
N HIS A 112 1.44 8.90 -4.97
CA HIS A 112 0.07 8.42 -4.73
C HIS A 112 -0.29 8.40 -3.24
N ASP A 113 0.69 8.28 -2.34
CA ASP A 113 0.42 7.99 -0.94
C ASP A 113 1.06 8.99 0.01
N ILE A 114 2.39 8.99 0.15
CA ILE A 114 3.06 9.71 1.25
C ILE A 114 2.73 11.21 1.24
N GLY A 115 2.83 11.88 0.07
CA GLY A 115 2.55 13.31 -0.02
C GLY A 115 1.13 13.68 0.43
N VAL A 116 0.12 13.09 -0.21
CA VAL A 116 -1.28 13.38 0.10
C VAL A 116 -1.69 12.92 1.52
N ALA A 117 -1.17 11.79 2.00
CA ALA A 117 -1.45 11.31 3.34
C ALA A 117 -0.93 12.29 4.41
N THR A 118 0.29 12.83 4.22
CA THR A 118 0.85 13.87 5.08
C THR A 118 0.02 15.15 5.03
N GLU A 119 -0.38 15.62 3.84
CA GLU A 119 -1.23 16.81 3.68
C GLU A 119 -2.58 16.67 4.40
N LEU A 120 -3.13 15.45 4.44
CA LEU A 120 -4.37 15.13 5.12
C LEU A 120 -4.21 14.85 6.63
N GLY A 121 -2.97 14.91 7.15
CA GLY A 121 -2.67 14.75 8.58
C GLY A 121 -2.62 13.31 9.06
N TYR A 122 -2.30 12.34 8.19
CA TYR A 122 -1.95 10.98 8.64
C TYR A 122 -0.53 10.97 9.21
N THR A 123 -0.27 10.11 10.19
CA THR A 123 1.09 9.65 10.47
C THR A 123 1.52 8.74 9.33
N THR A 124 2.71 8.95 8.78
CA THR A 124 3.18 8.31 7.54
C THR A 124 4.43 7.48 7.76
N CYS A 125 4.47 6.30 7.14
CA CYS A 125 5.64 5.45 7.08
C CYS A 125 5.98 5.16 5.62
N TRP A 126 7.12 5.66 5.17
CA TRP A 126 7.62 5.40 3.83
C TRP A 126 8.45 4.11 3.81
N ILE A 127 8.06 3.18 2.94
CA ILE A 127 8.85 1.99 2.61
C ILE A 127 9.57 2.24 1.28
N GLU A 128 10.80 2.75 1.33
CA GLU A 128 11.64 3.09 0.18
C GLU A 128 12.22 1.81 -0.46
N ARG A 129 11.37 1.07 -1.19
CA ARG A 129 11.74 -0.20 -1.85
C ARG A 129 12.95 -0.11 -2.79
N ARG A 130 13.25 1.08 -3.29
CA ARG A 130 14.33 1.37 -4.24
C ARG A 130 15.44 2.22 -3.60
N GLN A 131 15.62 2.12 -2.28
CA GLN A 131 16.62 2.89 -1.55
C GLN A 131 18.01 2.77 -2.19
N GLY A 132 18.66 3.91 -2.44
CA GLY A 132 19.96 3.99 -3.10
C GLY A 132 19.94 3.78 -4.63
N GLN A 133 18.76 3.63 -5.25
CA GLN A 133 18.61 3.59 -6.70
C GLN A 133 18.05 4.92 -7.23
N ALA A 134 18.39 5.26 -8.47
CA ALA A 134 17.83 6.43 -9.13
C ALA A 134 16.34 6.24 -9.48
N GLY A 135 15.57 7.31 -9.29
CA GLY A 135 14.16 7.44 -9.70
C GLY A 135 13.16 6.63 -8.88
N PHE A 136 11.87 6.81 -9.20
CA PHE A 136 10.73 6.28 -8.44
C PHE A 136 10.16 4.96 -9.00
N GLY A 137 10.90 4.34 -9.92
CA GLY A 137 10.50 3.09 -10.59
C GLY A 137 9.22 3.28 -11.41
N GLY A 138 8.26 2.37 -11.25
CA GLY A 138 6.96 2.42 -11.93
C GLY A 138 5.96 3.43 -11.36
N THR A 139 6.39 4.33 -10.47
CA THR A 139 5.52 5.38 -9.91
C THR A 139 5.91 6.75 -10.46
N PRO A 140 4.94 7.68 -10.63
CA PRO A 140 5.23 9.05 -11.04
C PRO A 140 6.20 9.72 -10.07
N GLU A 141 7.08 10.55 -10.63
CA GLU A 141 7.95 11.43 -9.84
C GLU A 141 7.08 12.42 -9.04
N PRO A 142 7.25 12.52 -7.71
CA PRO A 142 6.49 13.45 -6.91
C PRO A 142 6.97 14.88 -7.19
N LYS A 143 6.04 15.85 -7.14
CA LYS A 143 6.39 17.28 -7.30
C LYS A 143 7.34 17.78 -6.22
N MET A 144 7.22 17.20 -5.03
CA MET A 144 8.05 17.47 -3.86
C MET A 144 8.25 16.15 -3.13
N LEU A 145 9.47 15.91 -2.66
CA LEU A 145 9.74 14.76 -1.81
C LEU A 145 9.27 15.05 -0.38
N THR A 146 8.25 14.33 0.08
CA THR A 146 7.68 14.52 1.41
C THR A 146 8.51 13.77 2.44
N ARG A 147 8.87 14.45 3.54
CA ARG A 147 9.52 13.83 4.70
C ARG A 147 8.46 13.02 5.48
N PRO A 148 8.57 11.69 5.55
CA PRO A 148 7.65 10.87 6.33
C PRO A 148 8.00 10.91 7.83
N ASP A 149 7.07 10.47 8.69
CA ASP A 149 7.33 10.31 10.13
C ASP A 149 8.25 9.12 10.41
N PHE A 150 8.04 8.03 9.67
CA PHE A 150 8.87 6.82 9.70
C PHE A 150 9.41 6.48 8.32
N HIS A 151 10.61 5.92 8.27
CA HIS A 151 11.26 5.60 7.01
C HIS A 151 12.06 4.29 7.13
N PHE A 152 11.75 3.33 6.26
CA PHE A 152 12.43 2.04 6.15
C PHE A 152 12.59 1.67 4.68
N SER A 153 13.49 0.76 4.34
CA SER A 153 13.62 0.25 2.96
C SER A 153 12.79 -1.02 2.69
N SER A 154 12.25 -1.64 3.74
CA SER A 154 11.50 -2.89 3.65
C SER A 154 10.40 -2.98 4.72
N LEU A 155 9.37 -3.81 4.47
CA LEU A 155 8.37 -4.12 5.49
C LEU A 155 8.98 -4.95 6.63
N LYS A 156 10.01 -5.76 6.35
CA LYS A 156 10.76 -6.45 7.41
C LYS A 156 11.34 -5.46 8.42
N GLN A 157 12.00 -4.39 7.97
CA GLN A 157 12.56 -3.38 8.88
C GLN A 157 11.47 -2.70 9.73
N LEU A 158 10.31 -2.41 9.14
CA LEU A 158 9.16 -1.91 9.91
C LEU A 158 8.71 -2.92 10.97
N ALA A 159 8.55 -4.19 10.59
CA ALA A 159 8.15 -5.25 11.52
C ALA A 159 9.20 -5.50 12.62
N ASP A 160 10.50 -5.40 12.31
CA ASP A 160 11.60 -5.50 13.27
C ASP A 160 11.53 -4.35 14.29
N ALA A 161 11.28 -3.11 13.82
CA ALA A 161 11.13 -1.95 14.70
C ALA A 161 9.92 -2.10 15.64
N VAL A 162 8.79 -2.59 15.13
CA VAL A 162 7.60 -2.89 15.94
C VAL A 162 7.88 -3.96 16.99
N ASP A 163 8.49 -5.08 16.61
CA ASP A 163 8.75 -6.17 17.55
C ASP A 163 9.73 -5.71 18.64
N ALA A 164 10.71 -4.86 18.30
CA ALA A 164 11.62 -4.26 19.28
C ALA A 164 10.90 -3.30 20.25
N ASP A 165 9.99 -2.47 19.76
CA ASP A 165 9.21 -1.53 20.59
C ASP A 165 8.27 -2.27 21.56
N LEU A 166 7.61 -3.33 21.08
CA LEU A 166 6.76 -4.19 21.91
C LEU A 166 7.57 -4.93 22.99
N ALA A 167 8.78 -5.41 22.66
CA ALA A 167 9.67 -6.04 23.62
C ALA A 167 10.18 -5.05 24.69
N ALA A 168 10.33 -3.77 24.35
CA ALA A 168 10.71 -2.71 25.28
C ALA A 168 9.57 -2.30 26.24
N GLY A 169 8.35 -2.81 26.04
CA GLY A 169 7.23 -2.60 26.95
C GLY A 169 6.48 -1.28 26.75
N HIS A 170 6.71 -0.55 25.66
CA HIS A 170 5.83 0.54 25.25
C HIS A 170 4.51 -0.08 24.75
N ARG A 171 3.55 -0.26 25.66
CA ARG A 171 2.21 -0.71 25.28
C ARG A 171 1.57 0.34 24.37
N ILE A 172 1.33 -0.04 23.13
CA ILE A 172 0.34 0.61 22.27
C ILE A 172 -0.98 0.57 23.04
N ALA A 173 -1.51 1.74 23.39
CA ALA A 173 -2.76 1.82 24.11
C ALA A 173 -3.84 1.09 23.30
N SER A 174 -4.31 -0.05 23.79
CA SER A 174 -5.45 -0.75 23.20
C SER A 174 -6.70 0.11 23.41
N ALA A 175 -7.32 0.57 22.34
CA ALA A 175 -8.70 1.04 22.39
C ALA A 175 -9.58 -0.13 22.86
N ALA A 176 -10.20 0.05 24.03
CA ALA A 176 -11.23 -0.84 24.59
C ALA A 176 -12.59 -0.54 23.94
#